data_AF-M0J893-F1
#
_entry.id   AF-M0J893-F1
#
_cell.length_a   1.000
_cell.length_b   1.000
_cell.length_c   1.000
_cell.angle_alpha   90.00
_cell.angle_beta   90.00
_cell.angle_gamma   90.00
#
_symmetry.space_group_name_H-M   'P 1'
#
loop_
_entity.id
_entity.type
_entity.pdbx_description
1 polymer ?
#
loop_
_entity_poly.entity_id
_entity_poly.type
_entity_poly.pdbx_seq_one_letter_code
_entity_poly.pdbx_strand_id
1 'polypeptide(L)' 'MGSRLSVRRWLAVFVHYYNFQRPHQSLDGRTPAQEVN' A
#
# COMPACT_ATOMS: atom_id res chain seq x y z
N MET A 1 -18.53 -12.36 15.37
CA MET A 1 -17.87 -12.82 14.11
C MET A 1 -17.70 -11.61 13.20
N GLY A 2 -16.49 -11.21 12.79
CA GLY A 2 -16.34 -10.30 11.63
C GLY A 2 -15.35 -9.12 11.71
N SER A 3 -14.82 -8.74 12.89
CA SER A 3 -14.01 -7.52 13.00
C SER A 3 -12.55 -7.68 12.60
N ARG A 4 -11.86 -8.72 13.10
CA ARG A 4 -10.41 -8.93 12.83
C ARG A 4 -10.10 -9.30 11.38
N LEU A 5 -10.95 -10.08 10.73
CA LEU A 5 -10.81 -10.46 9.31
C LEU A 5 -11.01 -9.25 8.39
N SER A 6 -11.96 -8.37 8.73
CA SER A 6 -12.19 -7.11 8.00
C SER A 6 -11.02 -6.14 8.14
N VAL A 7 -10.42 -6.00 9.33
CA VAL A 7 -9.27 -5.11 9.54
C VAL A 7 -8.03 -5.58 8.77
N ARG A 8 -7.73 -6.89 8.79
CA ARG A 8 -6.60 -7.44 8.01
C ARG A 8 -6.77 -7.21 6.52
N ARG A 9 -7.99 -7.38 6.02
CA ARG A 9 -8.29 -7.14 4.60
C ARG A 9 -8.19 -5.67 4.23
N TRP A 10 -8.67 -4.78 5.10
CA TRP A 10 -8.56 -3.33 4.91
C TRP A 10 -7.08 -2.88 4.90
N LEU A 11 -6.26 -3.36 5.83
CA LEU A 11 -4.83 -3.06 5.87
C LEU A 11 -4.09 -3.56 4.62
N ALA A 12 -4.41 -4.77 4.13
CA ALA A 12 -3.80 -5.28 2.91
C ALA A 12 -4.13 -4.40 1.69
N VAL A 13 -5.39 -3.97 1.56
CA VAL A 13 -5.81 -3.05 0.49
C VAL A 13 -5.13 -1.70 0.65
N PHE A 14 -5.04 -1.17 1.87
CA PHE A 14 -4.40 0.11 2.17
C PHE A 14 -2.91 0.09 1.79
N VAL A 15 -2.17 -0.94 2.22
CA VAL A 15 -0.74 -1.13 1.89
C VAL A 15 -0.56 -1.25 0.37
N HIS A 16 -1.41 -2.02 -0.31
CA HIS A 16 -1.29 -2.20 -1.75
C HIS A 16 -1.59 -0.90 -2.52
N TYR A 17 -2.60 -0.15 -2.10
CA TYR A 17 -2.92 1.14 -2.70
C TYR A 17 -1.76 2.14 -2.56
N TYR A 18 -1.21 2.27 -1.35
CA TYR A 18 -0.14 3.23 -1.08
C TYR A 18 1.18 2.85 -1.76
N ASN A 19 1.51 1.56 -1.78
CA ASN A 19 2.78 1.09 -2.30
C ASN A 19 2.85 0.94 -3.82
N PHE A 20 1.71 0.88 -4.52
CA PHE A 20 1.70 0.58 -5.97
C PHE A 20 0.92 1.58 -6.83
N GLN A 21 -0.13 2.22 -6.30
CA GLN A 21 -0.97 3.11 -7.12
C GLN A 21 -0.61 4.57 -6.98
N ARG A 22 0.07 4.95 -5.89
CA ARG A 22 0.50 6.34 -5.70
C ARG A 22 1.98 6.47 -6.10
N PRO A 23 2.29 7.07 -7.26
CA PRO A 23 3.65 7.54 -7.52
C PRO A 23 3.98 8.62 -6.48
N HIS A 24 4.97 8.35 -5.62
CA HIS A 24 5.35 9.31 -4.60
C HIS A 24 6.25 10.35 -5.24
N GLN A 25 5.83 11.61 -5.20
CA GLN A 25 6.61 12.74 -5.70
C GLN A 25 7.97 12.87 -4.98
N SER A 26 8.09 12.35 -3.76
CA SER A 26 9.36 12.28 -3.01
C SER A 26 10.32 11.17 -3.50
N LEU A 27 9.87 10.28 -4.38
CA LEU A 27 10.65 9.17 -4.95
C LEU A 27 10.85 9.34 -6.47
N ASP A 28 10.94 10.58 -6.97
CA ASP A 28 11.01 10.88 -8.41
C ASP A 28 9.86 10.26 -9.23
N GLY A 29 8.66 10.13 -8.62
CA GLY A 29 7.49 9.53 -9.26
C GLY A 29 7.49 8.00 -9.28
N ARG A 30 8.47 7.35 -8.65
CA ARG A 30 8.47 5.89 -8.45
C ARG A 30 7.56 5.51 -7.29
N THR A 31 7.04 4.30 -7.35
CA THR A 31 6.29 3.73 -6.24
C THR A 31 7.26 3.15 -5.21
N PRO A 32 6.94 3.15 -3.91
CA PRO A 32 7.85 2.62 -2.88
C PRO A 32 8.27 1.18 -3.16
N ALA A 33 7.38 0.36 -3.72
CA ALA A 33 7.68 -1.02 -4.11
C ALA A 33 8.80 -1.15 -5.15
N GLN A 34 9.08 -0.09 -5.93
CA GLN A 34 10.20 -0.05 -6.87
C GLN A 34 11.50 0.43 -6.22
N GLU A 35 11.43 1.12 -5.07
CA GLU A 35 12.58 1.65 -4.34
C GLU A 35 13.16 0.61 -3.35
N VAL A 36 12.33 -0.29 -2.80
CA VAL A 36 12.78 -1.31 -1.82
C VAL A 36 13.30 -2.60 -2.49
N ASN A 37 13.69 -2.55 -3.76
CA ASN A 37 14.29 -3.68 -4.50
C ASN A 37 15.78 -3.43 -4.69
#